data_AF-A0A7Z9Q8S3-F1
#
_entry.id   AF-A0A7Z9Q8S3-F1
#
_cell.length_a   1.000
_cell.length_b   1.000
_cell.length_c   1.000
_cell.angle_alpha   90.00
_cell.angle_beta   90.00
_cell.angle_gamma   90.00
#
_symmetry.space_group_name_H-M   'P 1'
#
loop_
_entity.id
_entity.type
_entity.pdbx_description
1 polymer ?
#
loop_
_entity_poly.entity_id
_entity_poly.type
_entity_poly.pdbx_seq_one_letter_code
_entity_poly.pdbx_strand_id
1 'polypeptide(L)'
;MRFYTLILSFFLIISLSCNRWEYDDPSIQVGSVSPETHLSLVALDTIWVAPQIDQNGDTTLFYIIDYFDSSFVIIDSMWVIDSSNQDNSYWVYDTSNFMWWGTDLSGEDHGFETISLFDTSAFHTITTSKQELNWWGDDPDGDIVGYYYRWNTDSDWIYTEKEGGIFYVPIRTELDIFSFEIKAVDNEGNEDNTPAKLVVPIQNSSPQITFRYLSNPQISDIGGDTSFTFPTRTFVWDLYDQDGNETITDIFYTLNDTCDTCWARLAGDINSITLTNLDPGINSIYLKCKDIAGAVSGRIQFPDSTMPDNAQVWWVKPLIGDVLIVDDYPLDNSNNALNWYASMMDTLVGEDGYSIWE
;
A
#
# COMPACT_ATOMS: atom_id res chain seq x y z
N MET A 1 28.75 63.86 54.96
CA MET A 1 28.32 62.57 55.58
C MET A 1 26.77 62.44 55.56
N ARG A 2 26.12 62.67 54.40
CA ARG A 2 24.64 62.60 54.24
C ARG A 2 24.17 61.92 52.94
N PHE A 3 25.08 61.42 52.10
CA PHE A 3 24.75 60.72 50.85
C PHE A 3 24.84 59.18 50.95
N TYR A 4 25.53 58.64 51.97
CA TYR A 4 25.66 57.19 52.15
C TYR A 4 24.42 56.54 52.80
N THR A 5 23.60 57.31 53.50
CA THR A 5 22.42 56.79 54.21
C THR A 5 21.23 56.49 53.28
N LEU A 6 21.16 57.14 52.12
CA LEU A 6 20.08 56.93 51.13
C LEU A 6 20.33 55.68 50.26
N ILE A 7 21.60 55.37 49.94
CA ILE A 7 21.96 54.18 49.14
C ILE A 7 21.75 52.89 49.97
N LEU A 8 22.06 52.93 51.27
CA LEU A 8 21.84 51.78 52.17
C LEU A 8 20.34 51.47 52.34
N SER A 9 19.50 52.52 52.36
CA SER A 9 18.05 52.38 52.51
C SER A 9 17.40 51.80 51.24
N PHE A 10 17.93 52.11 50.06
CA PHE A 10 17.44 51.57 48.79
C PHE A 10 17.84 50.09 48.59
N PHE A 11 19.05 49.71 49.01
CA PHE A 11 19.49 48.31 48.98
C PHE A 11 18.70 47.41 49.95
N LEU A 12 18.29 47.94 51.11
CA LEU A 12 17.47 47.20 52.08
C LEU A 12 16.07 46.88 51.56
N ILE A 13 15.48 47.80 50.77
CA ILE A 13 14.14 47.62 50.18
C ILE A 13 14.18 46.60 49.03
N ILE A 14 15.28 46.54 48.26
CA ILE A 14 15.45 45.56 47.18
C ILE A 14 15.71 44.14 47.75
N SER A 15 16.46 44.01 48.85
CA SER A 15 16.65 42.70 49.52
C SER A 15 15.38 42.17 50.19
N LEU A 16 14.44 43.04 50.55
CA LEU A 16 13.14 42.65 51.12
C LEU A 16 12.06 42.39 50.06
N SER A 17 12.30 42.75 48.78
CA SER A 17 11.35 42.52 47.69
C SER A 17 11.48 41.16 47.00
N CYS A 18 12.51 40.36 47.30
CA CYS A 18 12.70 39.05 46.65
C CYS A 18 11.83 37.92 47.22
N ASN A 19 11.14 38.11 48.35
CA ASN A 19 10.30 37.05 48.96
C ASN A 19 8.79 37.29 48.79
N ARG A 20 8.36 38.14 47.86
CA ARG A 20 6.95 38.56 47.79
C ARG A 20 6.07 37.75 46.83
N TRP A 21 6.58 36.67 46.27
CA TRP A 21 5.84 35.73 45.42
C TRP A 21 6.27 34.27 45.65
N GLU A 22 6.60 33.90 46.90
CA GLU A 22 6.44 32.49 47.30
C GLU A 22 4.94 32.28 47.50
N TYR A 23 4.25 31.95 46.42
CA TYR A 23 2.97 31.27 46.54
C TYR A 23 3.29 29.90 47.13
N ASP A 24 2.72 29.58 48.30
CA ASP A 24 2.54 28.18 48.69
C ASP A 24 1.67 27.57 47.58
N ASP A 25 2.29 26.88 46.63
CA ASP A 25 1.56 26.15 45.61
C ASP A 25 0.78 25.03 46.33
N PRO A 26 -0.56 25.12 46.42
CA PRO A 26 -1.36 24.10 47.05
C PRO A 26 -1.59 22.91 46.10
N SER A 27 -0.93 22.89 44.93
CA SER A 27 -0.88 21.71 44.09
C SER A 27 -0.26 20.57 44.90
N ILE A 28 -1.13 19.64 45.28
CA ILE A 28 -0.69 18.33 45.71
C ILE A 28 0.03 17.78 44.48
N GLN A 29 1.31 17.41 44.61
CA GLN A 29 2.00 16.62 43.60
C GLN A 29 1.07 15.44 43.29
N VAL A 30 0.50 15.42 42.09
CA VAL A 30 -0.25 14.27 41.61
C VAL A 30 0.77 13.13 41.67
N GLY A 31 0.40 12.06 42.38
CA GLY A 31 1.33 10.94 42.52
C GLY A 31 1.38 10.21 41.20
N SER A 32 2.61 9.98 40.69
CA SER A 32 2.95 9.18 39.51
C SER A 32 1.82 8.25 39.05
N VAL A 33 1.16 8.62 37.94
CA VAL A 33 0.10 7.85 37.30
C VAL A 33 0.64 7.24 36.00
N SER A 34 0.15 6.05 35.63
CA SER A 34 0.47 5.50 34.30
C SER A 34 -0.27 6.30 33.21
N PRO A 35 0.37 6.52 32.05
CA PRO A 35 -0.30 7.19 30.93
C PRO A 35 -1.40 6.31 30.31
N GLU A 36 -2.31 6.94 29.57
CA GLU A 36 -3.33 6.28 28.74
C GLU A 36 -2.96 6.37 27.25
N THR A 37 -3.23 5.33 26.46
CA THR A 37 -2.93 5.28 25.02
C THR A 37 -4.18 5.18 24.19
N HIS A 38 -4.26 5.97 23.13
CA HIS A 38 -5.35 5.94 22.17
C HIS A 38 -4.82 5.58 20.77
N LEU A 39 -5.63 4.85 20.01
CA LEU A 39 -5.28 4.34 18.68
C LEU A 39 -6.37 4.69 17.67
N SER A 40 -5.95 5.17 16.50
CA SER A 40 -6.78 5.43 15.34
C SER A 40 -6.29 4.65 14.11
N LEU A 41 -7.23 4.09 13.36
CA LEU A 41 -7.02 3.49 12.05
C LEU A 41 -7.73 4.37 11.02
N VAL A 42 -6.97 5.05 10.18
CA VAL A 42 -7.50 5.82 9.05
C VAL A 42 -7.35 4.96 7.80
N ALA A 43 -8.45 4.68 7.10
CA ALA A 43 -8.43 4.05 5.80
C ALA A 43 -9.01 4.96 4.73
N LEU A 44 -8.57 4.76 3.49
CA LEU A 44 -9.06 5.50 2.33
C LEU A 44 -10.50 5.09 1.95
N ASP A 45 -10.98 3.94 2.41
CA ASP A 45 -12.29 3.34 2.13
C ASP A 45 -12.99 2.87 3.41
N THR A 46 -14.20 2.32 3.30
CA THR A 46 -14.96 1.73 4.42
C THR A 46 -14.17 0.62 5.13
N ILE A 47 -13.85 0.84 6.41
CA ILE A 47 -13.12 -0.05 7.32
C ILE A 47 -14.01 -1.12 7.93
N TRP A 48 -15.31 -0.86 8.06
CA TRP A 48 -16.20 -1.79 8.76
C TRP A 48 -17.66 -1.64 8.36
N VAL A 49 -18.37 -2.77 8.25
CA VAL A 49 -19.84 -2.81 8.18
C VAL A 49 -20.39 -3.42 9.45
N ALA A 50 -21.16 -2.65 10.21
CA ALA A 50 -21.81 -3.10 11.44
C ALA A 50 -23.27 -3.47 11.19
N PRO A 51 -23.64 -4.77 11.21
CA PRO A 51 -25.04 -5.15 11.19
C PRO A 51 -25.65 -5.05 12.59
N GLN A 52 -26.80 -4.39 12.71
CA GLN A 52 -27.67 -4.44 13.88
C GLN A 52 -29.04 -4.98 13.44
N ILE A 53 -29.51 -6.01 14.13
CA ILE A 53 -30.84 -6.59 13.89
C ILE A 53 -31.72 -6.21 15.07
N ASP A 54 -32.80 -5.49 14.80
CA ASP A 54 -33.74 -5.11 15.84
C ASP A 54 -34.65 -6.29 16.23
N GLN A 55 -35.50 -6.09 17.24
CA GLN A 55 -36.44 -7.12 17.70
C GLN A 55 -37.52 -7.47 16.67
N ASN A 56 -37.70 -6.65 15.63
CA ASN A 56 -38.66 -6.85 14.56
C ASN A 56 -38.05 -7.59 13.35
N GLY A 57 -36.72 -7.77 13.33
CA GLY A 57 -35.98 -8.40 12.23
C GLY A 57 -35.42 -7.40 11.21
N ASP A 58 -35.55 -6.10 11.46
CA ASP A 58 -35.03 -5.05 10.62
C ASP A 58 -33.52 -4.98 10.77
N THR A 59 -32.82 -4.80 9.65
CA THR A 59 -31.36 -4.80 9.62
C THR A 59 -30.85 -3.40 9.32
N THR A 60 -30.04 -2.84 10.21
CA THR A 60 -29.27 -1.62 9.96
C THR A 60 -27.81 -1.97 9.71
N LEU A 61 -27.25 -1.46 8.62
CA LEU A 61 -25.85 -1.59 8.24
C LEU A 61 -25.17 -0.22 8.39
N PHE A 62 -24.17 -0.12 9.26
CA PHE A 62 -23.33 1.07 9.40
C PHE A 62 -22.03 0.86 8.64
N TYR A 63 -21.69 1.76 7.72
CA TYR A 63 -20.43 1.77 6.98
C TYR A 63 -19.49 2.76 7.67
N ILE A 64 -18.38 2.27 8.22
CA ILE A 64 -17.47 3.02 9.08
C ILE A 64 -16.16 3.28 8.34
N ILE A 65 -15.61 4.49 8.46
CA ILE A 65 -14.37 4.93 7.78
C ILE A 65 -13.23 5.31 8.75
N ASP A 66 -13.50 5.38 10.05
CA ASP A 66 -12.49 5.61 11.09
C ASP A 66 -12.92 4.96 12.41
N TYR A 67 -11.97 4.49 13.19
CA TYR A 67 -12.15 3.87 14.50
C TYR A 67 -11.18 4.49 15.50
N PHE A 68 -11.72 5.02 16.61
CA PHE A 68 -10.96 5.58 17.71
C PHE A 68 -11.21 4.79 18.99
N ASP A 69 -10.16 4.16 19.49
CA ASP A 69 -10.04 3.77 20.90
C ASP A 69 -11.23 2.96 21.47
N SER A 70 -11.76 2.01 20.71
CA SER A 70 -12.89 1.11 21.09
C SER A 70 -14.22 1.77 21.45
N SER A 71 -14.26 3.09 21.52
CA SER A 71 -15.40 3.85 22.04
C SER A 71 -16.05 4.73 20.98
N PHE A 72 -15.31 5.13 19.94
CA PHE A 72 -15.82 6.03 18.90
C PHE A 72 -15.49 5.53 17.50
N VAL A 73 -16.40 5.83 16.55
CA VAL A 73 -16.30 5.46 15.14
C VAL A 73 -16.84 6.59 14.27
N ILE A 74 -16.27 6.79 13.08
CA ILE A 74 -16.83 7.69 12.06
C ILE A 74 -17.61 6.88 11.04
N ILE A 75 -18.90 7.20 10.90
CA ILE A 75 -19.80 6.54 9.95
C ILE A 75 -19.84 7.36 8.66
N ASP A 76 -19.55 6.71 7.54
CA ASP A 76 -19.69 7.26 6.18
C ASP A 76 -21.13 7.13 5.66
N SER A 77 -21.76 5.98 5.86
CA SER A 77 -23.14 5.79 5.42
C SER A 77 -23.88 4.78 6.29
N MET A 78 -25.19 4.85 6.24
CA MET A 78 -26.08 3.95 6.95
C MET A 78 -27.18 3.46 6.02
N TRP A 79 -27.41 2.15 6.02
CA TRP A 79 -28.49 1.54 5.26
C TRP A 79 -29.42 0.77 6.20
N VAL A 80 -30.70 1.14 6.19
CA VAL A 80 -31.75 0.48 6.97
C VAL A 80 -32.62 -0.34 6.02
N ILE A 81 -32.82 -1.60 6.38
CA ILE A 81 -33.68 -2.55 5.68
C ILE A 81 -34.83 -2.90 6.62
N ASP A 82 -36.02 -2.37 6.34
CA ASP A 82 -37.26 -2.69 7.07
C ASP A 82 -37.84 -4.01 6.52
N SER A 83 -37.74 -5.05 7.34
CA SER A 83 -38.23 -6.39 7.05
C SER A 83 -39.76 -6.49 7.07
N SER A 84 -40.43 -5.56 7.75
CA SER A 84 -41.88 -5.51 7.94
C SER A 84 -42.62 -4.79 6.80
N ASN A 85 -42.03 -3.75 6.21
CA ASN A 85 -42.63 -2.94 5.14
C ASN A 85 -41.92 -3.00 3.78
N GLN A 86 -40.78 -3.72 3.67
CA GLN A 86 -39.91 -3.72 2.49
C GLN A 86 -39.45 -2.31 2.06
N ASP A 87 -39.32 -1.40 3.03
CA ASP A 87 -38.83 -0.05 2.77
C ASP A 87 -37.34 0.04 3.11
N ASN A 88 -36.57 0.60 2.18
CA ASN A 88 -35.12 0.69 2.30
C ASN A 88 -34.74 2.16 2.39
N SER A 89 -34.10 2.55 3.50
CA SER A 89 -33.67 3.92 3.73
C SER A 89 -32.15 4.01 3.72
N TYR A 90 -31.59 4.86 2.86
CA TYR A 90 -30.15 5.08 2.73
C TYR A 90 -29.78 6.51 3.10
N TRP A 91 -28.77 6.64 3.96
CA TRP A 91 -28.27 7.92 4.44
C TRP A 91 -26.75 7.98 4.26
N VAL A 92 -26.25 9.12 3.79
CA VAL A 92 -24.81 9.41 3.69
C VAL A 92 -24.49 10.46 4.76
N TYR A 93 -23.47 10.20 5.55
CA TYR A 93 -23.00 11.05 6.63
C TYR A 93 -21.51 11.35 6.44
N ASP A 94 -21.14 12.62 6.58
CA ASP A 94 -19.75 13.08 6.56
C ASP A 94 -19.51 13.90 7.84
N THR A 95 -19.81 13.30 9.00
CA THR A 95 -19.67 13.96 10.30
C THR A 95 -19.39 12.96 11.42
N SER A 96 -18.43 13.31 12.27
CA SER A 96 -18.13 12.66 13.55
C SER A 96 -19.31 12.75 14.51
N ASN A 97 -19.80 11.60 14.99
CA ASN A 97 -20.86 11.40 16.00
C ASN A 97 -22.31 11.55 15.53
N PHE A 98 -23.09 10.47 15.72
CA PHE A 98 -24.55 10.50 15.68
C PHE A 98 -25.16 10.11 17.02
N MET A 99 -26.23 10.80 17.36
CA MET A 99 -27.05 10.60 18.56
C MET A 99 -28.31 9.83 18.15
N TRP A 100 -28.53 8.64 18.70
CA TRP A 100 -29.72 7.82 18.44
C TRP A 100 -30.47 7.51 19.75
N TRP A 101 -31.77 7.27 19.65
CA TRP A 101 -32.63 6.84 20.75
C TRP A 101 -32.89 5.34 20.61
N GLY A 102 -32.52 4.55 21.62
CA GLY A 102 -32.71 3.10 21.62
C GLY A 102 -32.85 2.54 23.04
N THR A 103 -33.33 1.30 23.14
CA THR A 103 -33.44 0.55 24.39
C THR A 103 -32.21 -0.30 24.62
N ASP A 104 -31.75 -0.39 25.87
CA ASP A 104 -30.65 -1.28 26.22
C ASP A 104 -31.09 -2.77 26.26
N LEU A 105 -30.15 -3.68 26.57
CA LEU A 105 -30.43 -5.11 26.73
C LEU A 105 -31.35 -5.44 27.92
N SER A 106 -31.66 -4.45 28.76
CA SER A 106 -32.64 -4.56 29.85
C SER A 106 -34.01 -3.97 29.50
N GLY A 107 -34.14 -3.34 28.33
CA GLY A 107 -35.36 -2.73 27.83
C GLY A 107 -35.66 -1.35 28.41
N GLU A 108 -34.69 -0.70 29.06
CA GLU A 108 -34.81 0.72 29.45
C GLU A 108 -34.43 1.63 28.26
N ASP A 109 -35.27 2.64 28.01
CA ASP A 109 -34.97 3.72 27.08
C ASP A 109 -33.83 4.55 27.67
N HIS A 110 -32.69 4.54 27.01
CA HIS A 110 -31.57 5.39 27.38
C HIS A 110 -31.12 6.22 26.18
N GLY A 111 -30.95 7.52 26.41
CA GLY A 111 -30.07 8.33 25.57
C GLY A 111 -28.63 8.08 26.00
N PHE A 112 -28.08 6.91 25.68
CA PHE A 112 -26.66 6.67 25.90
C PHE A 112 -25.85 7.22 24.71
N GLU A 113 -24.97 8.16 25.04
CA GLU A 113 -23.68 8.31 24.39
C GLU A 113 -22.97 6.94 24.42
N THR A 114 -22.31 6.57 23.33
CA THR A 114 -21.58 5.31 23.08
C THR A 114 -22.44 4.09 22.73
N ILE A 115 -22.33 3.67 21.46
CA ILE A 115 -22.69 2.32 21.00
C ILE A 115 -21.74 1.36 21.71
N SER A 116 -22.18 0.72 22.80
CA SER A 116 -21.41 -0.32 23.51
C SER A 116 -21.54 -1.72 22.87
N LEU A 117 -22.01 -1.78 21.62
CA LEU A 117 -22.35 -3.01 20.91
C LEU A 117 -21.32 -3.38 19.82
N PHE A 118 -20.14 -2.79 19.88
CA PHE A 118 -19.02 -3.24 19.08
C PHE A 118 -18.27 -4.31 19.88
N ASP A 119 -18.66 -5.57 19.70
CA ASP A 119 -17.73 -6.69 19.94
C ASP A 119 -16.62 -6.55 18.89
N THR A 120 -15.64 -5.69 19.15
CA THR A 120 -14.51 -5.34 18.28
C THR A 120 -13.49 -6.46 18.14
N SER A 121 -13.88 -7.70 18.44
CA SER A 121 -12.97 -8.84 18.43
C SER A 121 -12.43 -9.17 17.02
N ALA A 122 -13.04 -8.64 15.95
CA ALA A 122 -12.42 -8.44 14.64
C ALA A 122 -13.28 -7.50 13.77
N PHE A 123 -12.68 -6.62 12.95
CA PHE A 123 -13.46 -5.98 11.88
C PHE A 123 -14.06 -7.05 10.96
N HIS A 124 -15.22 -6.76 10.37
CA HIS A 124 -15.86 -7.59 9.35
C HIS A 124 -15.50 -7.17 7.92
N THR A 125 -14.94 -5.97 7.71
CA THR A 125 -14.42 -5.58 6.41
C THR A 125 -12.96 -5.95 6.31
N ILE A 126 -12.66 -6.56 5.19
CA ILE A 126 -11.35 -7.02 4.82
C ILE A 126 -10.46 -5.82 4.51
N THR A 127 -9.31 -5.74 5.17
CA THR A 127 -8.30 -4.71 4.91
C THR A 127 -7.12 -5.27 4.08
N THR A 128 -6.30 -4.40 3.50
CA THR A 128 -5.12 -4.77 2.72
C THR A 128 -3.92 -5.08 3.61
N SER A 129 -2.87 -5.72 3.09
CA SER A 129 -1.65 -5.99 3.86
C SER A 129 -0.93 -4.72 4.33
N LYS A 130 -1.14 -3.62 3.61
CA LYS A 130 -0.68 -2.28 4.00
C LYS A 130 -1.65 -1.64 4.99
N GLN A 131 -1.14 -1.25 6.15
CA GLN A 131 -1.89 -0.64 7.26
C GLN A 131 -1.27 0.71 7.62
N GLU A 132 -2.09 1.77 7.64
CA GLU A 132 -1.67 3.11 8.08
C GLU A 132 -2.33 3.40 9.44
N LEU A 133 -1.51 3.48 10.48
CA LEU A 133 -1.95 3.60 11.87
C LEU A 133 -1.44 4.90 12.48
N ASN A 134 -2.26 5.55 13.28
CA ASN A 134 -1.90 6.75 14.06
C ASN A 134 -2.29 6.54 15.52
N TRP A 135 -1.52 7.10 16.45
CA TRP A 135 -1.75 6.93 17.89
C TRP A 135 -1.28 8.15 18.66
N TRP A 136 -1.83 8.35 19.84
CA TRP A 136 -1.41 9.38 20.78
C TRP A 136 -1.59 8.88 22.22
N GLY A 137 -0.87 9.48 23.16
CA GLY A 137 -1.01 9.21 24.58
C GLY A 137 -1.40 10.47 25.35
N ASP A 138 -2.05 10.28 26.49
CA ASP A 138 -2.32 11.33 27.47
C ASP A 138 -1.73 10.91 28.82
N ASP A 139 -1.07 11.86 29.49
CA ASP A 139 -0.45 11.65 30.78
C ASP A 139 -0.96 12.72 31.76
N PRO A 140 -1.79 12.36 32.76
CA PRO A 140 -2.38 13.33 33.67
C PRO A 140 -1.39 14.12 34.53
N ASP A 141 -0.18 13.59 34.75
CA ASP A 141 0.82 14.18 35.63
C ASP A 141 2.20 14.40 35.00
N GLY A 142 2.33 14.17 33.69
CA GLY A 142 3.60 14.29 32.98
C GLY A 142 3.48 14.47 31.47
N ASP A 143 4.56 14.10 30.79
CA ASP A 143 4.69 14.12 29.34
C ASP A 143 4.95 12.69 28.81
N ILE A 144 4.29 12.35 27.70
CA ILE A 144 4.60 11.13 26.96
C ILE A 144 5.96 11.25 26.28
N VAL A 145 6.88 10.33 26.57
CA VAL A 145 8.22 10.30 25.94
C VAL A 145 8.32 9.29 24.79
N GLY A 146 7.33 8.42 24.62
CA GLY A 146 7.25 7.54 23.47
C GLY A 146 6.22 6.43 23.62
N TYR A 147 6.34 5.44 22.74
CA TYR A 147 5.40 4.33 22.64
C TYR A 147 6.12 3.01 22.40
N TYR A 148 5.53 1.94 22.89
CA TYR A 148 5.88 0.57 22.54
C TYR A 148 4.75 -0.03 21.75
N TYR A 149 5.04 -0.57 20.56
CA TYR A 149 4.06 -1.31 19.76
C TYR A 149 4.53 -2.71 19.41
N ARG A 150 3.59 -3.58 19.04
CA ARG A 150 3.88 -4.89 18.46
C ARG A 150 2.70 -5.42 17.64
N TRP A 151 2.99 -6.28 16.67
CA TRP A 151 2.01 -7.18 16.07
C TRP A 151 1.95 -8.51 16.83
N ASN A 152 0.84 -9.24 16.69
CA ASN A 152 0.72 -10.60 17.23
C ASN A 152 1.77 -11.59 16.71
N THR A 153 2.43 -11.27 15.60
CA THR A 153 3.55 -12.03 15.03
C THR A 153 4.91 -11.70 15.63
N ASP A 154 5.04 -10.57 16.33
CA ASP A 154 6.30 -10.12 16.90
C ASP A 154 6.55 -10.79 18.25
N SER A 155 7.82 -11.10 18.53
CA SER A 155 8.21 -11.67 19.83
C SER A 155 8.35 -10.61 20.93
N ASP A 156 8.72 -9.39 20.55
CA ASP A 156 9.14 -8.33 21.44
C ASP A 156 8.44 -7.00 21.11
N TRP A 157 8.31 -6.13 22.11
CA TRP A 157 7.82 -4.77 21.92
C TRP A 157 8.88 -3.91 21.23
N ILE A 158 8.45 -3.08 20.28
CA ILE A 158 9.30 -2.16 19.52
C ILE A 158 9.03 -0.74 20.01
N TYR A 159 10.10 -0.05 20.43
CA TYR A 159 10.01 1.35 20.88
C TYR A 159 9.99 2.32 19.69
N THR A 160 9.20 3.38 19.79
CA THR A 160 9.13 4.48 18.84
C THR A 160 8.74 5.79 19.52
N GLU A 161 9.28 6.90 19.04
CA GLU A 161 8.85 8.26 19.42
C GLU A 161 7.83 8.84 18.42
N LYS A 162 7.52 8.11 17.34
CA LYS A 162 6.54 8.53 16.34
C LYS A 162 5.12 8.28 16.85
N GLU A 163 4.18 9.07 16.33
CA GLU A 163 2.73 9.01 16.59
C GLU A 163 1.94 8.38 15.42
N GLY A 164 2.66 7.72 14.50
CA GLY A 164 2.05 7.04 13.36
C GLY A 164 3.06 6.27 12.52
N GLY A 165 2.55 5.38 11.67
CA GLY A 165 3.36 4.52 10.82
C GLY A 165 2.57 3.80 9.73
N ILE A 166 3.30 3.45 8.67
CA ILE A 166 2.83 2.53 7.61
C ILE A 166 3.48 1.19 7.85
N PHE A 167 2.65 0.15 7.97
CA PHE A 167 3.06 -1.22 8.22
C PHE A 167 2.67 -2.10 7.03
N TYR A 168 3.54 -3.05 6.71
CA TYR A 168 3.29 -4.07 5.69
C TYR A 168 3.23 -5.41 6.39
N VAL A 169 2.00 -5.89 6.61
CA VAL A 169 1.75 -7.12 7.36
C VAL A 169 1.96 -8.31 6.42
N PRO A 170 2.93 -9.20 6.70
CA PRO A 170 3.28 -10.28 5.79
C PRO A 170 2.23 -11.38 5.83
N ILE A 171 1.17 -11.22 5.03
CA ILE A 171 0.12 -12.23 4.89
C ILE A 171 0.65 -13.43 4.08
N ARG A 172 0.37 -14.63 4.57
CA ARG A 172 0.83 -15.90 3.95
C ARG A 172 -0.33 -16.76 3.45
N THR A 173 -1.54 -16.25 3.57
CA THR A 173 -2.79 -16.90 3.23
C THR A 173 -3.70 -15.89 2.54
N GLU A 174 -4.76 -16.39 1.92
CA GLU A 174 -5.77 -15.55 1.26
C GLU A 174 -6.47 -14.61 2.26
N LEU A 175 -6.73 -15.07 3.49
CA LEU A 175 -7.29 -14.28 4.59
C LEU A 175 -6.57 -14.68 5.88
N ASP A 176 -6.21 -13.70 6.71
CA ASP A 176 -5.67 -13.92 8.05
C ASP A 176 -6.11 -12.78 9.00
N ILE A 177 -5.96 -12.98 10.31
CA ILE A 177 -6.35 -12.00 11.34
C ILE A 177 -5.11 -11.60 12.13
N PHE A 178 -4.80 -10.30 12.12
CA PHE A 178 -3.70 -9.73 12.86
C PHE A 178 -4.20 -8.83 13.96
N SER A 179 -3.39 -8.67 15.01
CA SER A 179 -3.66 -7.67 16.03
C SER A 179 -2.44 -6.79 16.27
N PHE A 180 -2.66 -5.49 16.28
CA PHE A 180 -1.71 -4.47 16.65
C PHE A 180 -1.99 -4.01 18.08
N GLU A 181 -0.96 -3.98 18.92
CA GLU A 181 -1.03 -3.50 20.30
C GLU A 181 -0.04 -2.36 20.47
N ILE A 182 -0.44 -1.31 21.17
CA ILE A 182 0.40 -0.16 21.46
C ILE A 182 0.14 0.39 22.86
N LYS A 183 1.21 0.86 23.52
CA LYS A 183 1.18 1.46 24.85
C LYS A 183 2.14 2.63 24.94
N ALA A 184 1.73 3.70 25.60
CA ALA A 184 2.54 4.87 25.86
C ALA A 184 3.46 4.65 27.06
N VAL A 185 4.56 5.41 27.09
CA VAL A 185 5.48 5.50 28.23
C VAL A 185 5.74 6.97 28.57
N ASP A 186 5.66 7.30 29.84
CA ASP A 186 5.84 8.66 30.37
C ASP A 186 7.31 9.00 30.66
N ASN A 187 7.55 10.25 31.09
CA ASN A 187 8.87 10.74 31.47
C ASN A 187 9.42 10.18 32.79
N GLU A 188 8.63 9.42 33.54
CA GLU A 188 9.02 8.72 34.77
C GLU A 188 9.30 7.23 34.53
N GLY A 189 9.02 6.75 33.32
CA GLY A 189 9.19 5.37 32.88
C GLY A 189 8.00 4.46 33.19
N ASN A 190 6.83 5.00 33.58
CA ASN A 190 5.63 4.20 33.70
C ASN A 190 5.05 3.95 32.31
N GLU A 191 4.51 2.75 32.14
CA GLU A 191 3.86 2.32 30.92
C GLU A 191 2.35 2.26 31.14
N ASP A 192 1.60 2.44 30.06
CA ASP A 192 0.16 2.18 30.05
C ASP A 192 -0.11 0.69 30.38
N ASN A 193 -0.98 0.46 31.37
CA ASN A 193 -1.37 -0.87 31.85
C ASN A 193 -2.49 -1.51 31.02
N THR A 194 -3.14 -0.73 30.18
CA THR A 194 -4.24 -1.11 29.28
C THR A 194 -3.87 -0.77 27.83
N PRO A 195 -2.93 -1.49 27.21
CA PRO A 195 -2.51 -1.20 25.84
C PRO A 195 -3.69 -1.13 24.88
N ALA A 196 -3.73 -0.08 24.07
CA ALA A 196 -4.69 0.03 22.99
C ALA A 196 -4.46 -1.12 22.00
N LYS A 197 -5.56 -1.75 21.55
CA LYS A 197 -5.53 -2.92 20.69
C LYS A 197 -6.46 -2.77 19.51
N LEU A 198 -5.95 -3.14 18.34
CA LEU A 198 -6.67 -3.18 17.07
C LEU A 198 -6.57 -4.57 16.47
N VAL A 199 -7.69 -5.16 16.05
CA VAL A 199 -7.73 -6.46 15.39
C VAL A 199 -8.21 -6.29 13.96
N VAL A 200 -7.33 -6.55 12.99
CA VAL A 200 -7.60 -6.36 11.56
C VAL A 200 -7.62 -7.72 10.82
N PRO A 201 -8.74 -8.10 10.18
CA PRO A 201 -8.71 -9.12 9.15
C PRO A 201 -8.06 -8.54 7.89
N ILE A 202 -7.12 -9.28 7.32
CA ILE A 202 -6.40 -8.88 6.12
C ILE A 202 -6.62 -9.96 5.06
N GLN A 203 -7.13 -9.58 3.89
CA GLN A 203 -7.22 -10.48 2.73
C GLN A 203 -6.20 -10.05 1.70
N ASN A 204 -5.53 -11.03 1.10
CA ASN A 204 -4.60 -10.82 0.03
C ASN A 204 -5.33 -10.46 -1.27
N SER A 205 -4.94 -9.35 -1.87
CA SER A 205 -5.27 -8.97 -3.24
C SER A 205 -4.30 -9.62 -4.22
N SER A 206 -4.76 -9.91 -5.44
CA SER A 206 -3.89 -10.50 -6.45
C SER A 206 -3.09 -9.41 -7.18
N PRO A 207 -1.77 -9.59 -7.38
CA PRO A 207 -0.94 -8.59 -8.04
C PRO A 207 -1.30 -8.45 -9.52
N GLN A 208 -0.88 -7.35 -10.10
CA GLN A 208 -1.04 -7.03 -11.51
C GLN A 208 0.32 -6.82 -12.17
N ILE A 209 0.43 -7.26 -13.42
CA ILE A 209 1.59 -7.05 -14.27
C ILE A 209 1.12 -6.53 -15.63
N THR A 210 1.79 -5.52 -16.16
CA THR A 210 1.48 -4.94 -17.47
C THR A 210 2.76 -4.60 -18.21
N PHE A 211 2.77 -4.71 -19.54
CA PHE A 211 3.87 -4.15 -20.30
C PHE A 211 3.89 -2.63 -20.11
N ARG A 212 5.09 -2.07 -19.92
CA ARG A 212 5.23 -0.63 -19.71
C ARG A 212 4.66 0.13 -20.92
N TYR A 213 4.05 1.27 -20.67
CA TYR A 213 3.45 2.10 -21.73
C TYR A 213 4.46 2.34 -22.87
N LEU A 214 4.03 2.07 -24.11
CA LEU A 214 4.83 2.17 -25.34
C LEU A 214 6.15 1.36 -25.34
N SER A 215 6.28 0.34 -24.49
CA SER A 215 7.45 -0.56 -24.51
C SER A 215 7.42 -1.59 -25.64
N ASN A 216 6.24 -1.88 -26.19
CA ASN A 216 6.07 -2.78 -27.32
C ASN A 216 5.84 -1.99 -28.62
N PRO A 217 6.36 -2.46 -29.77
CA PRO A 217 6.23 -1.77 -31.05
C PRO A 217 4.78 -1.55 -31.46
N GLN A 218 4.46 -0.33 -31.88
CA GLN A 218 3.15 0.04 -32.42
C GLN A 218 3.12 -0.19 -33.93
N ILE A 219 1.97 -0.60 -34.47
CA ILE A 219 1.74 -0.75 -35.92
C ILE A 219 2.01 0.55 -36.66
N SER A 220 1.62 1.69 -36.08
CA SER A 220 1.87 3.03 -36.65
C SER A 220 3.34 3.31 -36.90
N ASP A 221 4.22 2.73 -36.09
CA ASP A 221 5.64 3.07 -36.05
C ASP A 221 6.46 2.11 -36.92
N ILE A 222 6.04 0.85 -37.01
CA ILE A 222 6.73 -0.19 -37.79
C ILE A 222 6.18 -0.37 -39.22
N GLY A 223 5.09 0.32 -39.56
CA GLY A 223 4.51 0.30 -40.91
C GLY A 223 3.86 -1.03 -41.31
N GLY A 224 3.57 -1.90 -40.33
CA GLY A 224 3.00 -3.23 -40.53
C GLY A 224 2.57 -3.89 -39.23
N ASP A 225 2.03 -5.10 -39.32
CA ASP A 225 1.57 -5.88 -38.14
C ASP A 225 2.69 -6.71 -37.50
N THR A 226 3.84 -6.82 -38.16
CA THR A 226 4.93 -7.73 -37.78
C THR A 226 6.11 -6.95 -37.23
N SER A 227 6.44 -7.21 -35.96
CA SER A 227 7.66 -6.74 -35.30
C SER A 227 8.80 -7.72 -35.59
N PHE A 228 9.83 -7.23 -36.26
CA PHE A 228 11.07 -7.97 -36.46
C PHE A 228 12.05 -7.69 -35.32
N THR A 229 12.84 -8.70 -34.93
CA THR A 229 14.05 -8.53 -34.10
C THR A 229 15.12 -9.51 -34.58
N PHE A 230 16.38 -9.26 -34.24
CA PHE A 230 17.40 -10.31 -34.23
C PHE A 230 17.18 -11.26 -33.03
N PRO A 231 18.04 -12.27 -32.80
CA PRO A 231 17.93 -13.22 -31.68
C PRO A 231 18.08 -12.62 -30.26
N THR A 232 17.80 -11.32 -30.11
CA THR A 232 17.80 -10.58 -28.86
C THR A 232 16.61 -9.62 -28.80
N ARG A 233 15.97 -9.52 -27.63
CA ARG A 233 14.91 -8.55 -27.37
C ARG A 233 14.79 -8.26 -25.89
N THR A 234 14.58 -6.99 -25.55
CA THR A 234 14.28 -6.56 -24.18
C THR A 234 12.79 -6.34 -24.02
N PHE A 235 12.24 -6.88 -22.94
CA PHE A 235 10.87 -6.63 -22.48
C PHE A 235 10.91 -5.86 -21.17
N VAL A 236 9.96 -4.94 -21.00
CA VAL A 236 9.87 -4.06 -19.84
C VAL A 236 8.43 -4.03 -19.37
N TRP A 237 8.21 -4.14 -18.07
CA TRP A 237 6.89 -4.20 -17.47
C TRP A 237 6.82 -3.34 -16.20
N ASP A 238 5.59 -3.06 -15.79
CA ASP A 238 5.24 -2.43 -14.53
C ASP A 238 4.45 -3.42 -13.67
N LEU A 239 4.63 -3.30 -12.36
CA LEU A 239 4.02 -4.15 -11.35
C LEU A 239 3.18 -3.28 -10.42
N TYR A 240 2.05 -3.83 -10.00
CA TYR A 240 1.19 -3.18 -9.03
C TYR A 240 0.53 -4.23 -8.14
N ASP A 241 0.63 -4.04 -6.83
CA ASP A 241 -0.15 -4.79 -5.86
C ASP A 241 -0.80 -3.79 -4.89
N GLN A 242 -2.09 -3.97 -4.63
CA GLN A 242 -2.82 -3.14 -3.68
C GLN A 242 -2.30 -3.35 -2.25
N ASP A 243 -1.76 -4.54 -1.97
CA ASP A 243 -1.11 -4.86 -0.70
C ASP A 243 0.29 -4.26 -0.55
N GLY A 244 0.81 -3.64 -1.62
CA GLY A 244 2.13 -3.03 -1.69
C GLY A 244 3.05 -3.80 -2.63
N ASN A 245 3.78 -3.10 -3.50
CA ASN A 245 4.56 -3.76 -4.57
C ASN A 245 5.67 -4.69 -4.05
N GLU A 246 6.16 -4.46 -2.84
CA GLU A 246 7.13 -5.32 -2.14
C GLU A 246 6.58 -6.69 -1.74
N THR A 247 5.25 -6.91 -1.78
CA THR A 247 4.66 -8.25 -1.60
C THR A 247 4.92 -9.15 -2.80
N ILE A 248 5.20 -8.58 -3.98
CA ILE A 248 5.49 -9.33 -5.20
C ILE A 248 6.86 -9.97 -5.06
N THR A 249 6.89 -11.30 -4.97
CA THR A 249 8.12 -12.06 -4.72
C THR A 249 8.71 -12.66 -5.98
N ASP A 250 7.84 -13.06 -6.92
CA ASP A 250 8.22 -13.83 -8.10
C ASP A 250 7.58 -13.26 -9.37
N ILE A 251 8.37 -13.22 -10.44
CA ILE A 251 7.87 -13.01 -11.80
C ILE A 251 8.20 -14.26 -12.60
N PHE A 252 7.25 -14.72 -13.38
CA PHE A 252 7.38 -15.90 -14.22
C PHE A 252 7.24 -15.49 -15.68
N TYR A 253 8.14 -15.97 -16.53
CA TYR A 253 8.00 -15.85 -17.97
C TYR A 253 8.22 -17.18 -18.69
N THR A 254 7.65 -17.30 -19.87
CA THR A 254 7.86 -18.43 -20.78
C THR A 254 7.81 -17.95 -22.22
N LEU A 255 8.47 -18.69 -23.12
CA LEU A 255 8.50 -18.42 -24.55
C LEU A 255 7.69 -19.48 -25.28
N ASN A 256 6.88 -19.02 -26.23
CA ASN A 256 6.15 -19.80 -27.24
C ASN A 256 5.08 -20.78 -26.72
N ASP A 257 5.16 -21.21 -25.45
CA ASP A 257 4.25 -22.16 -24.83
C ASP A 257 3.93 -21.76 -23.39
N THR A 258 2.67 -21.90 -22.99
CA THR A 258 2.17 -21.68 -21.63
C THR A 258 2.00 -23.00 -20.88
N CYS A 259 2.98 -23.89 -20.98
CA CYS A 259 2.95 -25.16 -20.29
C CYS A 259 3.09 -24.99 -18.76
N ASP A 260 2.73 -26.00 -17.97
CA ASP A 260 2.73 -25.88 -16.51
C ASP A 260 4.13 -25.82 -15.88
N THR A 261 5.17 -26.26 -16.59
CA THR A 261 6.52 -26.48 -16.02
C THR A 261 7.66 -25.71 -16.68
N CYS A 262 7.40 -24.97 -17.76
CA CYS A 262 8.41 -24.24 -18.54
C CYS A 262 8.64 -22.79 -18.08
N TRP A 263 7.98 -22.36 -16.99
CA TRP A 263 8.11 -21.00 -16.50
C TRP A 263 9.47 -20.76 -15.86
N ALA A 264 10.24 -19.86 -16.44
CA ALA A 264 11.45 -19.32 -15.83
C ALA A 264 11.06 -18.30 -14.76
N ARG A 265 11.70 -18.38 -13.59
CA ARG A 265 11.46 -17.50 -12.44
C ARG A 265 12.49 -16.36 -12.42
N LEU A 266 12.00 -15.16 -12.18
CA LEU A 266 12.75 -13.94 -11.87
C LEU A 266 12.33 -13.44 -10.48
N ALA A 267 13.18 -12.61 -9.86
CA ALA A 267 12.82 -11.94 -8.61
C ALA A 267 11.75 -10.86 -8.84
N GLY A 268 10.88 -10.67 -7.85
CA GLY A 268 9.71 -9.77 -7.94
C GLY A 268 10.03 -8.27 -8.06
N ASP A 269 11.26 -7.86 -7.81
CA ASP A 269 11.74 -6.48 -7.97
C ASP A 269 12.25 -6.15 -9.38
N ILE A 270 12.33 -7.15 -10.26
CA ILE A 270 12.78 -6.99 -11.64
C ILE A 270 11.65 -6.41 -12.51
N ASN A 271 11.99 -5.42 -13.34
CA ASN A 271 11.04 -4.75 -14.23
C ASN A 271 11.36 -4.90 -15.72
N SER A 272 12.40 -5.67 -16.05
CA SER A 272 12.80 -5.92 -17.43
C SER A 272 13.62 -7.19 -17.57
N ILE A 273 13.59 -7.77 -18.77
CA ILE A 273 14.47 -8.87 -19.15
C ILE A 273 14.96 -8.67 -20.58
N THR A 274 16.26 -8.89 -20.79
CA THR A 274 16.83 -9.02 -22.14
C THR A 274 17.02 -10.49 -22.45
N LEU A 275 16.23 -10.98 -23.41
CA LEU A 275 16.36 -12.33 -23.94
C LEU A 275 17.44 -12.34 -25.02
N THR A 276 18.23 -13.42 -25.06
CA THR A 276 19.28 -13.65 -26.07
C THR A 276 19.19 -15.08 -26.57
N ASN A 277 19.83 -15.37 -27.71
CA ASN A 277 19.82 -16.68 -28.35
C ASN A 277 18.40 -17.19 -28.64
N LEU A 278 17.52 -16.31 -29.11
CA LEU A 278 16.17 -16.67 -29.49
C LEU A 278 16.16 -17.48 -30.79
N ASP A 279 15.29 -18.49 -30.85
CA ASP A 279 15.10 -19.28 -32.06
C ASP A 279 14.46 -18.45 -33.17
N PRO A 280 14.98 -18.52 -34.41
CA PRO A 280 14.39 -17.82 -35.55
C PRO A 280 12.94 -18.25 -35.84
N GLY A 281 12.13 -17.31 -36.31
CA GLY A 281 10.73 -17.53 -36.66
C GLY A 281 9.76 -16.80 -35.74
N ILE A 282 8.50 -17.26 -35.74
CA ILE A 282 7.42 -16.66 -34.95
C ILE A 282 7.63 -16.99 -33.49
N ASN A 283 7.68 -15.96 -32.65
CA ASN A 283 7.83 -16.09 -31.22
C ASN A 283 6.70 -15.37 -30.47
N SER A 284 6.47 -15.81 -29.23
CA SER A 284 5.59 -15.16 -28.26
C SER A 284 6.24 -15.23 -26.87
N ILE A 285 6.04 -14.21 -26.06
CA ILE A 285 6.39 -14.23 -24.64
C ILE A 285 5.14 -14.11 -23.80
N TYR A 286 5.14 -14.79 -22.67
CA TYR A 286 4.09 -14.72 -21.67
C TYR A 286 4.70 -14.38 -20.32
N LEU A 287 4.05 -13.51 -19.54
CA LEU A 287 4.48 -13.16 -18.19
C LEU A 287 3.30 -13.19 -17.22
N LYS A 288 3.61 -13.52 -15.96
CA LYS A 288 2.72 -13.39 -14.80
C LYS A 288 3.58 -13.15 -13.56
N CYS A 289 3.04 -12.56 -12.51
CA CYS A 289 3.72 -12.43 -11.23
C CYS A 289 2.94 -13.12 -10.11
N LYS A 290 3.60 -13.28 -8.97
CA LYS A 290 3.07 -13.93 -7.78
C LYS A 290 3.54 -13.19 -6.52
N ASP A 291 2.63 -13.00 -5.58
CA ASP A 291 2.90 -12.38 -4.30
C ASP A 291 3.41 -13.39 -3.25
N ILE A 292 3.69 -12.89 -2.05
CA ILE A 292 4.16 -13.67 -0.89
C ILE A 292 3.10 -14.61 -0.30
N ALA A 293 1.81 -14.29 -0.45
CA ALA A 293 0.68 -15.12 0.00
C ALA A 293 0.34 -16.24 -1.00
N GLY A 294 0.90 -16.14 -2.20
CA GLY A 294 0.82 -17.12 -3.26
C GLY A 294 -0.22 -16.83 -4.34
N ALA A 295 -0.90 -15.68 -4.32
CA ALA A 295 -1.81 -15.32 -5.39
C ALA A 295 -1.04 -14.91 -6.65
N VAL A 296 -1.65 -15.17 -7.80
CA VAL A 296 -1.01 -15.06 -9.12
C VAL A 296 -1.79 -14.06 -9.95
N SER A 297 -1.07 -13.18 -10.66
CA SER A 297 -1.66 -12.19 -11.53
C SER A 297 -2.35 -12.80 -12.75
N GLY A 298 -3.14 -11.96 -13.43
CA GLY A 298 -3.46 -12.19 -14.84
C GLY A 298 -2.18 -12.35 -15.67
N ARG A 299 -2.25 -13.15 -16.73
CA ARG A 299 -1.14 -13.34 -17.67
C ARG A 299 -1.16 -12.26 -18.74
N ILE A 300 -0.03 -11.63 -18.98
CA ILE A 300 0.19 -10.76 -20.14
C ILE A 300 1.01 -11.50 -21.19
N GLN A 301 0.91 -11.05 -22.44
CA GLN A 301 1.63 -11.66 -23.55
C GLN A 301 2.04 -10.65 -24.61
N PHE A 302 3.09 -10.96 -25.36
CA PHE A 302 3.41 -10.25 -26.59
C PHE A 302 3.78 -11.26 -27.67
N PRO A 303 3.20 -11.17 -28.88
CA PRO A 303 2.12 -10.26 -29.30
C PRO A 303 0.79 -10.45 -28.54
N ASP A 304 -0.06 -9.41 -28.51
CA ASP A 304 -1.38 -9.43 -27.87
C ASP A 304 -2.47 -8.97 -28.84
N SER A 305 -3.35 -9.90 -29.23
CA SER A 305 -4.46 -9.63 -30.15
C SER A 305 -5.55 -8.74 -29.57
N THR A 306 -5.59 -8.55 -28.24
CA THR A 306 -6.52 -7.63 -27.59
C THR A 306 -6.08 -6.18 -27.68
N MET A 307 -4.82 -5.94 -28.05
CA MET A 307 -4.20 -4.63 -28.26
C MET A 307 -3.95 -4.41 -29.75
N PRO A 308 -4.97 -3.97 -30.53
CA PRO A 308 -4.89 -3.92 -31.99
C PRO A 308 -3.86 -2.89 -32.51
N ASP A 309 -3.48 -1.90 -31.69
CA ASP A 309 -2.48 -0.89 -32.07
C ASP A 309 -1.04 -1.40 -31.96
N ASN A 310 -0.80 -2.49 -31.21
CA ASN A 310 0.52 -3.11 -31.07
C ASN A 310 0.83 -4.05 -32.24
N ALA A 311 2.10 -4.38 -32.44
CA ALA A 311 2.49 -5.46 -33.35
C ALA A 311 1.76 -6.78 -33.00
N GLN A 312 1.19 -7.42 -34.02
CA GLN A 312 0.39 -8.64 -33.93
C GLN A 312 1.22 -9.90 -34.15
N VAL A 313 2.40 -9.76 -34.77
CA VAL A 313 3.36 -10.85 -34.98
C VAL A 313 4.71 -10.42 -34.46
N TRP A 314 5.44 -11.34 -33.82
CA TRP A 314 6.84 -11.17 -33.48
C TRP A 314 7.68 -12.19 -34.22
N TRP A 315 8.54 -11.70 -35.12
CA TRP A 315 9.40 -12.52 -35.93
C TRP A 315 10.88 -12.30 -35.58
N VAL A 316 11.55 -13.37 -35.16
CA VAL A 316 12.99 -13.37 -34.91
C VAL A 316 13.71 -13.73 -36.21
N LYS A 317 14.50 -12.80 -36.75
CA LYS A 317 15.34 -13.04 -37.93
C LYS A 317 16.52 -13.96 -37.55
N PRO A 318 16.90 -14.91 -38.42
CA PRO A 318 18.11 -15.69 -38.22
C PRO A 318 19.35 -14.78 -38.27
N LEU A 319 20.35 -15.10 -37.45
CA LEU A 319 21.67 -14.49 -37.54
C LEU A 319 22.47 -15.27 -38.59
N ILE A 320 22.81 -14.64 -39.71
CA ILE A 320 23.48 -15.29 -40.84
C ILE A 320 25.00 -15.24 -40.66
N GLY A 321 25.55 -14.06 -40.36
CA GLY A 321 26.97 -13.86 -40.11
C GLY A 321 27.29 -12.69 -39.18
N ASP A 322 28.59 -12.48 -38.94
CA ASP A 322 29.11 -11.55 -37.92
C ASP A 322 29.06 -10.07 -38.33
N VAL A 323 28.77 -9.77 -39.60
CA VAL A 323 28.61 -8.41 -40.11
C VAL A 323 27.12 -8.06 -40.21
N LEU A 324 26.73 -6.89 -39.72
CA LEU A 324 25.37 -6.37 -39.88
C LEU A 324 25.38 -5.18 -40.84
N ILE A 325 24.63 -5.29 -41.93
CA ILE A 325 24.26 -4.15 -42.77
C ILE A 325 22.95 -3.58 -42.22
N VAL A 326 22.96 -2.30 -41.87
CA VAL A 326 21.77 -1.56 -41.46
C VAL A 326 21.42 -0.60 -42.59
N ASP A 327 20.29 -0.81 -43.23
CA ASP A 327 19.71 0.11 -44.19
C ASP A 327 18.60 0.91 -43.51
N ASP A 328 18.94 2.13 -43.08
CA ASP A 328 18.01 3.06 -42.45
C ASP A 328 17.53 4.14 -43.43
N TYR A 329 17.76 3.98 -44.74
CA TYR A 329 17.56 5.04 -45.72
C TYR A 329 16.17 4.97 -46.38
N PRO A 330 15.26 5.93 -46.14
CA PRO A 330 13.86 5.84 -46.58
C PRO A 330 13.63 5.88 -48.10
N LEU A 331 14.66 6.16 -48.90
CA LEU A 331 14.58 6.34 -50.35
C LEU A 331 15.44 5.30 -51.12
N ASP A 332 15.84 4.20 -50.48
CA ASP A 332 16.78 3.21 -51.06
C ASP A 332 16.29 2.57 -52.38
N ASN A 333 14.96 2.46 -52.54
CA ASN A 333 14.30 2.00 -53.78
C ASN A 333 14.76 2.73 -55.06
N SER A 334 15.40 3.91 -54.94
CA SER A 334 15.87 4.71 -56.07
C SER A 334 17.39 4.68 -56.30
N ASN A 335 18.21 4.19 -55.37
CA ASN A 335 19.68 4.26 -55.48
C ASN A 335 20.41 2.89 -55.49
N ASN A 336 19.70 1.77 -55.22
CA ASN A 336 20.26 0.41 -55.24
C ASN A 336 21.47 0.22 -54.29
N ALA A 337 21.60 1.04 -53.23
CA ALA A 337 22.77 1.06 -52.37
C ALA A 337 22.87 -0.21 -51.53
N LEU A 338 21.74 -0.72 -51.00
CA LEU A 338 21.73 -2.00 -50.28
C LEU A 338 22.34 -3.13 -51.11
N ASN A 339 21.90 -3.29 -52.36
CA ASN A 339 22.44 -4.31 -53.27
C ASN A 339 23.93 -4.09 -53.58
N TRP A 340 24.38 -2.84 -53.66
CA TRP A 340 25.81 -2.54 -53.84
C TRP A 340 26.62 -2.97 -52.61
N TYR A 341 26.20 -2.61 -51.41
CA TYR A 341 26.88 -3.01 -50.17
C TYR A 341 26.83 -4.53 -49.95
N ALA A 342 25.70 -5.17 -50.20
CA ALA A 342 25.54 -6.63 -50.16
C ALA A 342 26.56 -7.31 -51.09
N SER A 343 26.65 -6.88 -52.36
CA SER A 343 27.61 -7.44 -53.33
C SER A 343 29.08 -7.26 -52.91
N MET A 344 29.39 -6.17 -52.19
CA MET A 344 30.72 -5.96 -51.64
C MET A 344 30.98 -6.90 -50.46
N MET A 345 29.99 -7.12 -49.59
CA MET A 345 30.10 -8.07 -48.48
C MET A 345 30.21 -9.52 -48.96
N ASP A 346 29.54 -9.91 -50.04
CA ASP A 346 29.72 -11.23 -50.67
C ASP A 346 31.20 -11.51 -50.97
N THR A 347 31.96 -10.48 -51.38
CA THR A 347 33.39 -10.60 -51.67
C THR A 347 34.26 -10.57 -50.41
N LEU A 348 33.89 -9.78 -49.40
CA LEU A 348 34.71 -9.55 -48.20
C LEU A 348 34.54 -10.64 -47.14
N VAL A 349 33.32 -11.11 -46.93
CA VAL A 349 32.95 -12.04 -45.85
C VAL A 349 32.21 -13.28 -46.34
N GLY A 350 31.86 -13.35 -47.63
CA GLY A 350 31.07 -14.43 -48.22
C GLY A 350 29.56 -14.17 -48.12
N GLU A 351 28.77 -14.91 -48.90
CA GLU A 351 27.29 -14.78 -48.95
C GLU A 351 26.63 -15.07 -47.59
N ASP A 352 27.22 -15.93 -46.76
CA ASP A 352 26.76 -16.24 -45.40
C ASP A 352 27.48 -15.40 -44.31
N GLY A 353 28.26 -14.40 -44.70
CA GLY A 353 29.10 -13.62 -43.79
C GLY A 353 28.41 -12.42 -43.13
N TYR A 354 27.19 -12.09 -43.55
CA TYR A 354 26.49 -10.88 -43.09
C TYR A 354 24.97 -11.06 -42.98
N SER A 355 24.37 -10.23 -42.14
CA SER A 355 22.91 -10.10 -41.97
C SER A 355 22.47 -8.70 -42.42
N ILE A 356 21.19 -8.56 -42.81
CA ILE A 356 20.61 -7.27 -43.23
C ILE A 356 19.49 -6.87 -42.26
N TRP A 357 19.48 -5.61 -41.88
CA TRP A 357 18.37 -4.93 -41.19
C TRP A 357 17.85 -3.80 -42.05
N GLU A 358 16.53 -3.73 -42.18
CA GLU A 358 15.75 -2.67 -42.87
C GLU A 358 14.77 -2.07 -41.87
#